data_AF-A0A9W8D2N5-F1
#
_entry.id   AF-A0A9W8D2N5-F1
#
_cell.length_a   1.000
_cell.length_b   1.000
_cell.length_c   1.000
_cell.angle_alpha   90.00
_cell.angle_beta   90.00
_cell.angle_gamma   90.00
#
_symmetry.space_group_name_H-M   'P 1'
#
loop_
_entity.id
_entity.type
_entity.pdbx_description
1 polymer ?
#
loop_
_entity_poly.entity_id
_entity_poly.type
_entity_poly.pdbx_seq_one_letter_code
_entity_poly.pdbx_strand_id
1 'polypeptide(L)'
;ATGAAGTESRQPGYLMRCVFPCLQLICSDYLEDLPPHCLRRCIECLALFGRQNEDLNIALTAIGQAWAVCDFLQGLQTTVSDGGKVELVSTVLAASSKDTHEAIGEIARVWWHEDLADVSAHSTQQVLWILLLHSLAQLGCDRRHEVRLSAIQTLFRTLDMRGSAFDAWLWDAVVWAVVLPLSRYTLVQRSRVFDLIRNNRLDEMLEDAQDEAARMASKSGVFVEDPGRLYAKQWDETAATALQGAARVWAEPRAALDSIGCADQAWQCVWRLVQALFVGEPAQTVCKCRPDPQCLLDVQVGDEFVMSLVAAESAEENGSDGSDQPSESVAGQRAQLRTRE
;
A
#
# COMPACT_ATOMS: atom_id res chain seq x y z
N ALA A 1 37.33 25.06 -24.55
CA ALA A 1 36.79 24.68 -23.22
C ALA A 1 35.49 23.88 -23.38
N THR A 2 35.54 22.74 -24.08
CA THR A 2 34.35 21.95 -24.49
C THR A 2 34.37 20.51 -23.95
N GLY A 3 35.19 20.21 -22.94
CA GLY A 3 35.40 18.84 -22.44
C GLY A 3 34.58 18.41 -21.22
N ALA A 4 33.89 19.32 -20.52
CA ALA A 4 33.23 19.01 -19.24
C ALA A 4 31.80 18.44 -19.37
N ALA A 5 31.05 18.82 -20.41
CA ALA A 5 29.66 18.39 -20.59
C ALA A 5 29.52 16.88 -20.93
N GLY A 6 30.55 16.28 -21.52
CA GLY A 6 30.54 14.86 -21.90
C GLY A 6 30.84 13.88 -20.76
N THR A 7 31.36 14.36 -19.62
CA THR A 7 31.69 13.53 -18.45
C THR A 7 30.57 13.51 -17.42
N GLU A 8 29.80 14.59 -17.27
CA GLU A 8 28.65 14.64 -16.35
C GLU A 8 27.48 13.79 -16.85
N SER A 9 27.19 13.82 -18.15
CA SER A 9 26.13 13.01 -18.78
C SER A 9 26.37 11.50 -18.70
N ARG A 10 27.58 11.07 -18.32
CA ARG A 10 27.95 9.65 -18.14
C ARG A 10 27.88 9.18 -16.68
N GLN A 11 27.59 10.08 -15.72
CA GLN A 11 27.43 9.67 -14.33
C GLN A 11 26.08 8.97 -14.13
N PRO A 12 26.04 7.83 -13.40
CA PRO A 12 24.80 7.24 -12.91
C PRO A 12 23.94 8.32 -12.22
N GLY A 13 22.64 8.31 -12.48
CA GLY A 13 21.71 9.30 -11.93
C GLY A 13 21.75 10.71 -12.53
N TYR A 14 22.56 11.01 -13.55
CA TYR A 14 22.61 12.34 -14.19
C TYR A 14 21.23 12.80 -14.66
N LEU A 15 20.50 11.96 -15.41
CA LEU A 15 19.16 12.29 -15.89
C LEU A 15 18.17 12.52 -14.75
N MET A 16 18.28 11.76 -13.65
CA MET A 16 17.42 11.94 -12.48
C MET A 16 17.65 13.31 -11.85
N ARG A 17 18.91 13.74 -11.70
CA ARG A 17 19.25 15.07 -11.18
C ARG A 17 18.78 16.21 -12.09
N CYS A 18 18.77 16.00 -13.40
CA CYS A 18 18.29 17.00 -14.35
C CYS A 18 16.75 17.12 -14.37
N VAL A 19 16.04 16.00 -14.25
CA VAL A 19 14.56 15.98 -14.38
C VAL A 19 13.85 16.23 -13.05
N PHE A 20 14.43 15.83 -11.92
CA PHE A 20 13.80 15.97 -10.61
C PHE A 20 13.38 17.41 -10.25
N PRO A 21 14.15 18.47 -10.57
CA PRO A 21 13.72 19.85 -10.33
C PRO A 21 12.39 20.21 -11.01
N CYS A 22 12.06 19.59 -12.16
CA CYS A 22 10.75 19.79 -12.81
C CYS A 22 9.61 19.25 -11.95
N LEU A 23 9.79 18.08 -11.32
CA LEU A 23 8.79 17.52 -10.41
C LEU A 23 8.66 18.36 -9.14
N GLN A 24 9.78 18.83 -8.59
CA GLN A 24 9.75 19.73 -7.41
C GLN A 24 8.95 21.00 -7.71
N LEU A 25 9.18 21.62 -8.87
CA LEU A 25 8.45 22.81 -9.30
C LEU A 25 6.94 22.55 -9.44
N ILE A 26 6.56 21.38 -9.99
CA ILE A 26 5.15 20.99 -10.07
C ILE A 26 4.53 20.88 -8.67
N CYS A 27 5.22 20.21 -7.74
CA CYS A 27 4.74 20.01 -6.37
C CYS A 27 4.69 21.32 -5.56
N SER A 28 5.55 22.30 -5.83
CA SER A 28 5.60 23.55 -5.07
C SER A 28 4.68 24.64 -5.62
N ASP A 29 4.63 24.81 -6.93
CA ASP A 29 4.05 26.03 -7.54
C ASP A 29 2.83 25.76 -8.43
N TYR A 30 2.62 24.53 -8.90
CA TYR A 30 1.62 24.25 -9.95
C TYR A 30 0.57 23.20 -9.57
N LEU A 31 0.55 22.69 -8.33
CA LEU A 31 -0.44 21.68 -7.93
C LEU A 31 -1.89 22.14 -8.14
N GLU A 32 -2.18 23.41 -7.87
CA GLU A 32 -3.52 23.99 -8.02
C GLU A 32 -3.99 24.09 -9.48
N ASP A 33 -3.05 24.14 -10.42
CA ASP A 33 -3.33 24.23 -11.86
C ASP A 33 -3.49 22.85 -12.52
N LEU A 34 -3.19 21.76 -11.80
CA LEU A 34 -3.20 20.42 -12.39
C LEU A 34 -4.61 19.85 -12.50
N PRO A 35 -5.00 19.31 -13.68
CA PRO A 35 -6.20 18.50 -13.76
C PRO A 35 -6.02 17.17 -12.99
N PRO A 36 -7.13 16.52 -12.59
CA PRO A 36 -7.12 15.28 -11.80
C PRO A 36 -6.19 14.17 -12.31
N HIS A 37 -6.22 13.89 -13.61
CA HIS A 37 -5.35 12.87 -14.21
C HIS A 37 -3.87 13.26 -14.14
N CYS A 38 -3.52 14.55 -14.20
CA CYS A 38 -2.15 15.02 -14.00
C CYS A 38 -1.74 14.95 -12.53
N LEU A 39 -2.66 15.20 -11.58
CA LEU A 39 -2.40 14.97 -10.15
C LEU A 39 -2.10 13.50 -9.87
N ARG A 40 -2.86 12.59 -10.46
CA ARG A 40 -2.58 11.14 -10.43
C ARG A 40 -1.16 10.85 -10.90
N ARG A 41 -0.78 11.39 -12.07
CA ARG A 41 0.56 11.23 -12.66
C ARG A 41 1.65 11.88 -11.82
N CYS A 42 1.37 12.98 -11.14
CA CYS A 42 2.29 13.62 -10.22
C CYS A 42 2.63 12.68 -9.05
N ILE A 43 1.60 12.06 -8.44
CA ILE A 43 1.79 11.09 -7.36
C ILE A 43 2.56 9.85 -7.85
N GLU A 44 2.22 9.33 -9.03
CA GLU A 44 2.97 8.24 -9.69
C GLU A 44 4.45 8.59 -9.85
N CYS A 45 4.74 9.79 -10.36
CA CYS A 45 6.10 10.27 -10.54
C CYS A 45 6.84 10.38 -9.22
N LEU A 46 6.21 10.92 -8.16
CA LEU A 46 6.81 10.95 -6.81
C LEU A 46 7.17 9.54 -6.33
N ALA A 47 6.28 8.57 -6.53
CA ALA A 47 6.54 7.17 -6.18
C ALA A 47 7.73 6.60 -6.97
N LEU A 48 7.81 6.86 -8.29
CA LEU A 48 8.92 6.41 -9.13
C LEU A 48 10.26 7.05 -8.72
N PHE A 49 10.27 8.35 -8.43
CA PHE A 49 11.46 9.04 -7.91
C PHE A 49 11.85 8.59 -6.51
N GLY A 50 10.90 8.11 -5.69
CA GLY A 50 11.20 7.46 -4.41
C GLY A 50 11.82 6.06 -4.59
N ARG A 51 11.38 5.30 -5.60
CA ARG A 51 11.79 3.90 -5.82
C ARG A 51 13.10 3.72 -6.60
N GLN A 52 13.48 4.70 -7.40
CA GLN A 52 14.75 4.69 -8.13
C GLN A 52 15.96 4.47 -7.20
N ASN A 53 17.01 3.82 -7.71
CA ASN A 53 18.21 3.43 -6.95
C ASN A 53 19.48 4.22 -7.32
N GLU A 54 19.37 5.26 -8.14
CA GLU A 54 20.49 6.04 -8.67
C GLU A 54 20.98 7.11 -7.68
N ASP A 55 20.06 7.75 -6.95
CA ASP A 55 20.41 8.83 -6.01
C ASP A 55 19.49 8.81 -4.77
N LEU A 56 20.03 8.36 -3.64
CA LEU A 56 19.28 8.25 -2.38
C LEU A 56 18.66 9.58 -1.94
N ASN A 57 19.35 10.70 -2.17
CA ASN A 57 18.83 12.00 -1.73
C ASN A 57 17.61 12.42 -2.56
N ILE A 58 17.59 12.10 -3.85
CA ILE A 58 16.40 12.33 -4.69
C ILE A 58 15.24 11.48 -4.19
N ALA A 59 15.47 10.21 -3.85
CA ALA A 59 14.42 9.33 -3.32
C ALA A 59 13.82 9.86 -2.02
N LEU A 60 14.65 10.26 -1.07
CA LEU A 60 14.21 10.85 0.20
C LEU A 60 13.50 12.19 0.00
N THR A 61 14.00 13.02 -0.93
CA THR A 61 13.35 14.30 -1.25
C THR A 61 11.99 14.08 -1.89
N ALA A 62 11.83 13.09 -2.78
CA ALA A 62 10.55 12.74 -3.39
C ALA A 62 9.52 12.29 -2.34
N ILE A 63 9.93 11.46 -1.37
CA ILE A 63 9.09 11.13 -0.21
C ILE A 63 8.69 12.39 0.56
N GLY A 64 9.63 13.30 0.80
CA GLY A 64 9.35 14.58 1.45
C GLY A 64 8.37 15.46 0.67
N GLN A 65 8.42 15.45 -0.66
CA GLN A 65 7.52 16.22 -1.53
C GLN A 65 6.08 15.67 -1.54
N ALA A 66 5.86 14.43 -1.10
CA ALA A 66 4.50 13.90 -0.91
C ALA A 66 3.67 14.76 0.05
N TRP A 67 4.31 15.48 0.99
CA TRP A 67 3.64 16.41 1.89
C TRP A 67 2.94 17.56 1.16
N ALA A 68 3.53 18.09 0.08
CA ALA A 68 2.90 19.14 -0.70
C ALA A 68 1.58 18.67 -1.32
N VAL A 69 1.54 17.43 -1.80
CA VAL A 69 0.31 16.81 -2.31
C VAL A 69 -0.70 16.56 -1.19
N CYS A 70 -0.27 16.08 -0.03
CA CYS A 70 -1.14 15.94 1.15
C CYS A 70 -1.81 17.26 1.52
N ASP A 71 -1.04 18.35 1.55
CA ASP A 71 -1.53 19.67 1.91
C ASP A 71 -2.51 20.22 0.88
N PHE A 72 -2.22 20.03 -0.41
CA PHE A 72 -3.12 20.39 -1.50
C PHE A 72 -4.45 19.62 -1.43
N LEU A 73 -4.40 18.28 -1.34
CA LEU A 73 -5.61 17.45 -1.24
C LEU A 73 -6.45 17.79 0.00
N GLN A 74 -5.80 18.19 1.10
CA GLN A 74 -6.50 18.65 2.28
C GLN A 74 -7.23 19.97 2.05
N GLY A 75 -6.61 20.91 1.33
CA GLY A 75 -7.22 22.21 1.00
C GLY A 75 -8.47 22.09 0.14
N LEU A 76 -8.61 21.00 -0.61
CA LEU A 76 -9.77 20.71 -1.47
C LEU A 76 -10.99 20.17 -0.72
N GLN A 77 -10.83 19.71 0.53
CA GLN A 77 -11.92 19.14 1.30
C GLN A 77 -12.84 20.25 1.82
N THR A 78 -14.00 20.40 1.19
CA THR A 78 -15.14 21.18 1.73
C THR A 78 -16.12 20.22 2.39
N THR A 79 -16.74 20.68 3.49
CA THR A 79 -17.58 19.87 4.37
C THR A 79 -18.62 19.03 3.62
N VAL A 80 -18.49 17.70 3.78
CA VAL A 80 -19.43 16.59 3.55
C VAL A 80 -20.62 16.86 2.62
N SER A 81 -20.70 16.10 1.53
CA SER A 81 -21.99 15.71 0.95
C SER A 81 -22.14 14.19 0.91
N ASP A 82 -23.40 13.84 1.11
CA ASP A 82 -24.02 12.57 1.47
C ASP A 82 -23.82 11.44 0.44
N GLY A 83 -23.49 10.25 0.96
CA GLY A 83 -24.30 9.06 0.68
C GLY A 83 -24.36 8.55 -0.76
N GLY A 84 -23.28 8.63 -1.53
CA GLY A 84 -23.12 7.75 -2.67
C GLY A 84 -22.93 6.30 -2.19
N LYS A 85 -23.71 5.37 -2.74
CA LYS A 85 -23.59 3.93 -2.48
C LYS A 85 -22.26 3.41 -3.05
N VAL A 86 -21.20 3.37 -2.25
CA VAL A 86 -19.89 2.83 -2.67
C VAL A 86 -19.64 1.51 -1.94
N GLU A 87 -19.38 0.45 -2.71
CA GLU A 87 -18.99 -0.85 -2.16
C GLU A 87 -17.66 -0.73 -1.39
N LEU A 88 -17.65 -1.26 -0.17
CA LEU A 88 -16.44 -1.28 0.66
C LEU A 88 -15.42 -2.27 0.10
N VAL A 89 -14.15 -1.91 0.26
CA VAL A 89 -13.00 -2.70 -0.20
C VAL A 89 -12.94 -4.04 0.52
N SER A 90 -13.25 -4.05 1.81
CA SER A 90 -13.41 -5.26 2.61
C SER A 90 -14.46 -6.21 2.05
N THR A 91 -15.53 -5.71 1.40
CA THR A 91 -16.56 -6.54 0.75
C THR A 91 -15.99 -7.25 -0.47
N VAL A 92 -15.29 -6.52 -1.35
CA VAL A 92 -14.62 -7.08 -2.53
C VAL A 92 -13.55 -8.10 -2.12
N LEU A 93 -12.75 -7.78 -1.10
CA LEU A 93 -11.75 -8.70 -0.55
C LEU A 93 -12.39 -9.93 0.10
N ALA A 94 -13.53 -9.80 0.76
CA ALA A 94 -14.27 -10.93 1.32
C ALA A 94 -14.86 -11.82 0.23
N ALA A 95 -15.23 -11.28 -0.93
CA ALA A 95 -15.72 -12.07 -2.08
C ALA A 95 -14.61 -12.85 -2.82
N SER A 96 -13.40 -12.29 -2.97
CA SER A 96 -12.34 -12.84 -3.85
C SER A 96 -11.64 -14.13 -3.36
N SER A 97 -12.11 -15.33 -3.73
CA SER A 97 -11.66 -16.63 -3.18
C SER A 97 -10.18 -17.03 -3.36
N LYS A 98 -9.42 -16.39 -4.26
CA LYS A 98 -8.14 -16.94 -4.79
C LYS A 98 -6.85 -16.44 -4.11
N ASP A 99 -6.70 -15.15 -3.80
CA ASP A 99 -5.62 -14.60 -2.97
C ASP A 99 -5.95 -13.15 -2.59
N THR A 100 -5.71 -12.76 -1.34
CA THR A 100 -5.88 -11.36 -0.89
C THR A 100 -4.89 -10.42 -1.60
N HIS A 101 -3.68 -10.89 -1.95
CA HIS A 101 -2.71 -10.07 -2.68
C HIS A 101 -3.16 -9.76 -4.11
N GLU A 102 -3.67 -10.75 -4.83
CA GLU A 102 -4.21 -10.58 -6.18
C GLU A 102 -5.47 -9.71 -6.17
N ALA A 103 -6.36 -9.92 -5.19
CA ALA A 103 -7.56 -9.11 -5.00
C ALA A 103 -7.23 -7.63 -4.70
N ILE A 104 -6.28 -7.34 -3.82
CA ILE A 104 -5.81 -5.96 -3.57
C ILE A 104 -5.22 -5.36 -4.85
N GLY A 105 -4.50 -6.16 -5.65
CA GLY A 105 -3.95 -5.73 -6.93
C GLY A 105 -5.03 -5.34 -7.94
N GLU A 106 -6.07 -6.17 -8.08
CA GLU A 106 -7.21 -5.87 -8.96
C GLU A 106 -8.02 -4.67 -8.47
N ILE A 107 -8.30 -4.59 -7.16
CA ILE A 107 -8.97 -3.42 -6.59
C ILE A 107 -8.14 -2.15 -6.82
N ALA A 108 -6.82 -2.21 -6.66
CA ALA A 108 -5.93 -1.09 -6.95
C ALA A 108 -5.94 -0.70 -8.44
N ARG A 109 -6.12 -1.65 -9.37
CA ARG A 109 -6.35 -1.34 -10.80
C ARG A 109 -7.71 -0.70 -11.03
N VAL A 110 -8.75 -1.17 -10.35
CA VAL A 110 -10.11 -0.60 -10.41
C VAL A 110 -10.13 0.83 -9.85
N TRP A 111 -9.39 1.10 -8.77
CA TRP A 111 -9.16 2.45 -8.26
C TRP A 111 -8.44 3.35 -9.28
N TRP A 112 -7.78 2.76 -10.28
CA TRP A 112 -6.97 3.43 -11.29
C TRP A 112 -7.68 3.66 -12.62
N HIS A 113 -8.94 4.06 -12.60
CA HIS A 113 -9.65 4.39 -13.83
C HIS A 113 -8.93 5.53 -14.59
N GLU A 114 -8.88 5.47 -15.93
CA GLU A 114 -8.19 6.49 -16.74
C GLU A 114 -8.89 7.86 -16.67
N ASP A 115 -10.20 7.86 -16.49
CA ASP A 115 -11.01 9.08 -16.39
C ASP A 115 -11.35 9.40 -14.93
N LEU A 116 -10.53 10.24 -14.31
CA LEU A 116 -10.90 10.92 -13.06
C LEU A 116 -11.88 12.06 -13.38
N ALA A 117 -12.97 12.15 -12.63
CA ALA A 117 -13.85 13.31 -12.64
C ALA A 117 -13.14 14.55 -12.06
N ASP A 118 -13.84 15.68 -11.97
CA ASP A 118 -13.30 16.93 -11.42
C ASP A 118 -12.59 16.74 -10.06
N VAL A 119 -11.56 17.57 -9.79
CA VAL A 119 -10.74 17.43 -8.57
C VAL A 119 -11.54 17.76 -7.30
N SER A 120 -12.62 18.54 -7.43
CA SER A 120 -13.55 18.83 -6.34
C SER A 120 -14.50 17.67 -6.03
N ALA A 121 -14.61 16.67 -6.92
CA ALA A 121 -15.46 15.51 -6.68
C ALA A 121 -14.89 14.67 -5.54
N HIS A 122 -15.73 14.34 -4.56
CA HIS A 122 -15.36 13.56 -3.38
C HIS A 122 -14.68 12.24 -3.76
N SER A 123 -15.25 11.49 -4.72
CA SER A 123 -14.69 10.23 -5.20
C SER A 123 -13.30 10.39 -5.80
N THR A 124 -13.06 11.45 -6.59
CA THR A 124 -11.73 11.77 -7.13
C THR A 124 -10.73 12.04 -6.00
N GLN A 125 -11.13 12.82 -5.00
CA GLN A 125 -10.27 13.11 -3.85
C GLN A 125 -9.93 11.85 -3.06
N GLN A 126 -10.90 10.98 -2.80
CA GLN A 126 -10.66 9.72 -2.10
C GLN A 126 -9.69 8.81 -2.88
N VAL A 127 -9.85 8.69 -4.19
CA VAL A 127 -8.94 7.91 -5.05
C VAL A 127 -7.52 8.48 -5.00
N LEU A 128 -7.36 9.81 -5.08
CA LEU A 128 -6.05 10.47 -4.99
C LEU A 128 -5.40 10.26 -3.60
N TRP A 129 -6.19 10.29 -2.52
CA TRP A 129 -5.70 9.97 -1.18
C TRP A 129 -5.21 8.53 -1.06
N ILE A 130 -6.00 7.55 -1.53
CA ILE A 130 -5.61 6.14 -1.51
C ILE A 130 -4.34 5.94 -2.33
N LEU A 131 -4.27 6.54 -3.52
CA LEU A 131 -3.10 6.49 -4.38
C LEU A 131 -1.83 6.97 -3.66
N LEU A 132 -1.91 8.11 -3.00
CA LEU A 132 -0.79 8.69 -2.26
C LEU A 132 -0.35 7.79 -1.10
N LEU A 133 -1.30 7.35 -0.28
CA LEU A 133 -1.03 6.51 0.90
C LEU A 133 -0.50 5.13 0.48
N HIS A 134 -1.06 4.53 -0.57
CA HIS A 134 -0.59 3.27 -1.13
C HIS A 134 0.82 3.41 -1.72
N SER A 135 1.11 4.50 -2.44
CA SER A 135 2.45 4.78 -2.98
C SER A 135 3.50 4.88 -1.86
N LEU A 136 3.16 5.57 -0.76
CA LEU A 136 4.01 5.62 0.43
C LEU A 136 4.19 4.25 1.09
N ALA A 137 3.13 3.43 1.16
CA ALA A 137 3.25 2.06 1.67
C ALA A 137 4.13 1.17 0.79
N GLN A 138 4.06 1.29 -0.53
CA GLN A 138 4.96 0.58 -1.45
C GLN A 138 6.42 1.01 -1.26
N LEU A 139 6.68 2.30 -1.05
CA LEU A 139 8.01 2.80 -0.68
C LEU A 139 8.42 2.31 0.72
N GLY A 140 7.47 2.11 1.64
CA GLY A 140 7.65 1.42 2.92
C GLY A 140 8.03 -0.06 2.80
N CYS A 141 8.02 -0.61 1.58
CA CYS A 141 8.52 -1.95 1.29
C CYS A 141 9.90 -1.94 0.60
N ASP A 142 10.50 -0.76 0.40
CA ASP A 142 11.82 -0.60 -0.23
C ASP A 142 12.90 -1.39 0.53
N ARG A 143 13.97 -1.80 -0.16
CA ARG A 143 15.09 -2.55 0.42
C ARG A 143 15.98 -1.65 1.28
N ARG A 144 16.15 -0.39 0.87
CA ARG A 144 16.98 0.60 1.56
C ARG A 144 16.27 1.06 2.82
N HIS A 145 16.97 1.00 3.95
CA HIS A 145 16.40 1.31 5.24
C HIS A 145 15.90 2.76 5.33
N GLU A 146 16.67 3.71 4.81
CA GLU A 146 16.36 5.14 4.87
C GLU A 146 15.08 5.48 4.10
N VAL A 147 14.93 4.93 2.88
CA VAL A 147 13.75 5.14 2.02
C VAL A 147 12.53 4.51 2.67
N ARG A 148 12.65 3.25 3.08
CA ARG A 148 11.57 2.51 3.74
C ARG A 148 11.10 3.21 5.02
N LEU A 149 12.02 3.55 5.91
CA LEU A 149 11.69 4.15 7.19
C LEU A 149 11.07 5.54 6.99
N SER A 150 11.64 6.36 6.09
CA SER A 150 11.10 7.68 5.76
C SER A 150 9.68 7.60 5.19
N ALA A 151 9.41 6.63 4.30
CA ALA A 151 8.09 6.45 3.72
C ALA A 151 7.05 5.98 4.75
N ILE A 152 7.40 5.02 5.61
CA ILE A 152 6.53 4.54 6.70
C ILE A 152 6.22 5.68 7.67
N GLN A 153 7.22 6.48 8.05
CA GLN A 153 7.03 7.63 8.94
C GLN A 153 6.13 8.69 8.30
N THR A 154 6.37 9.01 7.03
CA THR A 154 5.55 9.97 6.28
C THR A 154 4.10 9.47 6.19
N LEU A 155 3.88 8.21 5.80
CA LEU A 155 2.56 7.58 5.74
C LEU A 155 1.77 7.73 7.04
N PHE A 156 2.33 7.26 8.16
CA PHE A 156 1.61 7.29 9.43
C PHE A 156 1.44 8.71 9.97
N ARG A 157 2.40 9.62 9.74
CA ARG A 157 2.20 11.04 10.08
C ARG A 157 1.06 11.66 9.26
N THR A 158 0.91 11.31 7.98
CA THR A 158 -0.22 11.76 7.17
C THR A 158 -1.53 11.23 7.74
N LEU A 159 -1.60 9.95 8.13
CA LEU A 159 -2.78 9.36 8.77
C LEU A 159 -3.10 9.99 10.13
N ASP A 160 -2.09 10.35 10.91
CA ASP A 160 -2.24 11.03 12.20
C ASP A 160 -2.81 12.45 11.99
N MET A 161 -2.30 13.21 11.01
CA MET A 161 -2.71 14.60 10.78
C MET A 161 -4.04 14.76 10.03
N ARG A 162 -4.33 13.89 9.08
CA ARG A 162 -5.44 14.07 8.12
C ARG A 162 -6.56 13.04 8.30
N GLY A 163 -6.32 12.00 9.09
CA GLY A 163 -7.19 10.84 9.16
C GLY A 163 -8.60 11.10 9.72
N SER A 164 -8.80 12.18 10.47
CA SER A 164 -10.13 12.59 10.95
C SER A 164 -11.06 13.07 9.84
N ALA A 165 -10.50 13.47 8.69
CA ALA A 165 -11.27 13.95 7.54
C ALA A 165 -11.62 12.83 6.55
N PHE A 166 -11.12 11.61 6.76
CA PHE A 166 -11.43 10.47 5.91
C PHE A 166 -12.77 9.86 6.29
N ASP A 167 -13.56 9.48 5.29
CA ASP A 167 -14.82 8.78 5.49
C ASP A 167 -14.62 7.27 5.65
N ALA A 168 -15.71 6.55 5.91
CA ALA A 168 -15.68 5.11 6.17
C ALA A 168 -15.09 4.32 4.98
N TRP A 169 -15.42 4.70 3.75
CA TRP A 169 -14.90 4.02 2.56
C TRP A 169 -13.39 4.18 2.42
N LEU A 170 -12.89 5.41 2.55
CA LEU A 170 -11.46 5.67 2.51
C LEU A 170 -10.72 4.96 3.64
N TRP A 171 -11.30 4.93 4.85
CA TRP A 171 -10.73 4.18 5.98
C TRP A 171 -10.69 2.68 5.75
N ASP A 172 -11.75 2.11 5.19
CA ASP A 172 -11.82 0.69 4.84
C ASP A 172 -10.71 0.33 3.85
N ALA A 173 -10.51 1.15 2.81
CA ALA A 173 -9.40 1.01 1.87
C ALA A 173 -8.03 1.12 2.54
N VAL A 174 -7.83 2.14 3.38
CA VAL A 174 -6.55 2.39 4.07
C VAL A 174 -6.19 1.23 5.00
N VAL A 175 -7.15 0.73 5.79
CA VAL A 175 -6.90 -0.38 6.71
C VAL A 175 -6.51 -1.65 5.94
N TRP A 176 -7.31 -2.02 4.95
CA TRP A 176 -7.18 -3.33 4.29
C TRP A 176 -6.13 -3.38 3.18
N ALA A 177 -5.87 -2.28 2.48
CA ALA A 177 -4.95 -2.25 1.34
C ALA A 177 -3.65 -1.48 1.60
N VAL A 178 -3.54 -0.74 2.70
CA VAL A 178 -2.35 0.06 3.01
C VAL A 178 -1.72 -0.39 4.33
N VAL A 179 -2.42 -0.22 5.46
CA VAL A 179 -1.86 -0.44 6.80
C VAL A 179 -1.57 -1.92 7.04
N LEU A 180 -2.57 -2.80 6.91
CA LEU A 180 -2.38 -4.23 7.19
C LEU A 180 -1.35 -4.90 6.26
N PRO A 181 -1.36 -4.69 4.93
CA PRO A 181 -0.35 -5.28 4.05
C PRO A 181 1.06 -4.80 4.38
N LEU A 182 1.26 -3.51 4.66
CA LEU A 182 2.56 -2.96 5.05
C LEU A 182 3.06 -3.56 6.37
N SER A 183 2.21 -3.62 7.39
CA SER A 183 2.57 -4.22 8.68
C SER A 183 2.93 -5.70 8.54
N ARG A 184 2.20 -6.46 7.71
CA ARG A 184 2.53 -7.85 7.40
C ARG A 184 3.88 -7.98 6.70
N TYR A 185 4.09 -7.20 5.64
CA TYR A 185 5.32 -7.24 4.86
C TYR A 185 6.54 -6.99 5.77
N THR A 186 6.50 -5.92 6.57
CA THR A 186 7.61 -5.56 7.45
C THR A 186 7.94 -6.65 8.47
N LEU A 187 6.92 -7.32 9.03
CA LEU A 187 7.13 -8.43 9.95
C LEU A 187 7.65 -9.70 9.28
N VAL A 188 7.13 -10.04 8.09
CA VAL A 188 7.61 -11.16 7.28
C VAL A 188 9.08 -10.96 6.93
N GLN A 189 9.47 -9.78 6.46
CA GLN A 189 10.86 -9.48 6.12
C GLN A 189 11.76 -9.48 7.36
N ARG A 190 11.31 -8.91 8.47
CA ARG A 190 12.05 -8.98 9.73
C ARG A 190 12.28 -10.43 10.17
N SER A 191 11.23 -11.25 10.22
CA SER A 191 11.33 -12.66 10.61
C SER A 191 12.30 -13.42 9.70
N ARG A 192 12.22 -13.19 8.39
CA ARG A 192 13.15 -13.73 7.39
C ARG A 192 14.61 -13.34 7.68
N VAL A 193 14.89 -12.07 7.98
CA VAL A 193 16.25 -11.60 8.31
C VAL A 193 16.78 -12.28 9.57
N PHE A 194 15.96 -12.39 10.61
CA PHE A 194 16.35 -13.09 11.84
C PHE A 194 16.59 -14.58 11.62
N ASP A 195 15.80 -15.23 10.78
CA ASP A 195 16.00 -16.64 10.40
C ASP A 195 17.29 -16.83 9.60
N LEU A 196 17.62 -15.92 8.67
CA LEU A 196 18.89 -15.96 7.93
C LEU A 196 20.09 -15.79 8.87
N ILE A 197 20.02 -14.86 9.83
CA ILE A 197 21.08 -14.65 10.84
C ILE A 197 21.23 -15.89 11.72
N ARG A 198 20.12 -16.44 12.24
CA ARG A 198 20.12 -17.64 13.09
C ARG A 198 20.75 -18.85 12.40
N ASN A 199 20.50 -18.99 11.09
CA ASN A 199 21.00 -20.09 10.28
C ASN A 199 22.36 -19.79 9.62
N ASN A 200 23.01 -18.67 9.94
CA ASN A 200 24.30 -18.24 9.40
C ASN A 200 24.32 -18.13 7.85
N ARG A 201 23.21 -17.64 7.27
CA ARG A 201 23.00 -17.45 5.81
C ARG A 201 23.09 -15.97 5.42
N LEU A 202 24.12 -15.28 5.90
CA LEU A 202 24.33 -13.84 5.68
C LEU A 202 24.55 -13.50 4.20
N ASP A 203 25.16 -14.40 3.42
CA ASP A 203 25.43 -14.17 1.99
C ASP A 203 24.14 -13.93 1.19
N GLU A 204 23.08 -14.70 1.46
CA GLU A 204 21.78 -14.54 0.80
C GLU A 204 21.11 -13.21 1.13
N MET A 205 21.31 -12.72 2.36
CA MET A 205 20.78 -11.42 2.79
C MET A 205 21.49 -10.26 2.09
N LEU A 206 22.82 -10.36 1.93
CA LEU A 206 23.63 -9.34 1.26
C LEU A 206 23.36 -9.29 -0.26
N GLU A 207 23.10 -10.44 -0.88
CA GLU A 207 22.69 -10.52 -2.28
C GLU A 207 21.35 -9.83 -2.51
N ASP A 208 20.37 -10.09 -1.65
CA ASP A 208 19.05 -9.43 -1.69
C ASP A 208 19.13 -7.91 -1.48
N ALA A 209 20.08 -7.45 -0.69
CA ALA A 209 20.33 -6.03 -0.42
C ALA A 209 21.11 -5.32 -1.55
N GLN A 210 21.68 -6.08 -2.50
CA GLN A 210 22.56 -5.57 -3.56
C GLN A 210 23.78 -4.80 -3.02
N ASP A 211 24.19 -5.10 -1.79
CA ASP A 211 25.28 -4.41 -1.10
C ASP A 211 26.61 -5.12 -1.36
N GLU A 212 27.12 -4.96 -2.59
CA GLU A 212 28.37 -5.63 -3.03
C GLU A 212 29.57 -5.17 -2.17
N ALA A 213 29.55 -3.92 -1.68
CA ALA A 213 30.57 -3.40 -0.78
C ALA A 213 30.56 -4.16 0.55
N ALA A 214 29.39 -4.33 1.17
CA ALA A 214 29.26 -5.14 2.38
C ALA A 214 29.64 -6.61 2.15
N ARG A 215 29.29 -7.18 1.00
CA ARG A 215 29.65 -8.55 0.64
C ARG A 215 31.16 -8.75 0.52
N MET A 216 31.85 -7.85 -0.17
CA MET A 216 33.30 -7.88 -0.32
C MET A 216 34.01 -7.67 1.03
N ALA A 217 33.51 -6.74 1.84
CA ALA A 217 34.00 -6.47 3.19
C ALA A 217 33.81 -7.67 4.15
N SER A 218 32.72 -8.44 3.97
CA SER A 218 32.41 -9.62 4.79
C SER A 218 33.42 -10.73 4.53
N LYS A 219 33.75 -10.96 3.25
CA LYS A 219 34.76 -11.92 2.82
C LYS A 219 36.17 -11.52 3.22
N SER A 220 36.47 -10.22 3.28
CA SER A 220 37.78 -9.72 3.68
C SER A 220 37.95 -9.53 5.20
N GLY A 221 36.87 -9.65 5.99
CA GLY A 221 36.89 -9.45 7.44
C GLY A 221 37.07 -7.98 7.89
N VAL A 222 36.81 -7.01 7.02
CA VAL A 222 37.03 -5.58 7.29
C VAL A 222 35.67 -4.89 7.44
N PHE A 223 35.10 -4.91 8.65
CA PHE A 223 33.84 -4.23 8.93
C PHE A 223 33.92 -3.31 10.16
N VAL A 224 33.31 -2.13 10.04
CA VAL A 224 33.11 -1.18 11.15
C VAL A 224 31.98 -1.66 12.08
N GLU A 225 30.99 -2.38 11.55
CA GLU A 225 29.93 -3.06 12.32
C GLU A 225 29.50 -4.35 11.58
N ASP A 226 29.13 -5.40 12.33
CA ASP A 226 28.67 -6.68 11.77
C ASP A 226 27.38 -6.51 10.94
N PRO A 227 27.33 -6.98 9.67
CA PRO A 227 26.16 -6.83 8.81
C PRO A 227 24.89 -7.44 9.40
N GLY A 228 24.98 -8.64 9.99
CA GLY A 228 23.83 -9.30 10.62
C GLY A 228 23.20 -8.41 11.68
N ARG A 229 24.03 -7.82 12.55
CA ARG A 229 23.59 -6.88 13.58
C ARG A 229 22.97 -5.61 13.01
N LEU A 230 23.57 -5.03 11.96
CA LEU A 230 23.07 -3.83 11.32
C LEU A 230 21.67 -4.06 10.70
N TYR A 231 21.53 -5.10 9.88
CA TYR A 231 20.27 -5.42 9.21
C TYR A 231 19.17 -5.82 10.23
N ALA A 232 19.51 -6.58 11.27
CA ALA A 232 18.57 -6.89 12.35
C ALA A 232 18.04 -5.61 13.01
N LYS A 233 18.92 -4.66 13.35
CA LYS A 233 18.54 -3.38 13.93
C LYS A 233 17.64 -2.57 12.99
N GLN A 234 17.99 -2.47 11.71
CA GLN A 234 17.21 -1.73 10.73
C GLN A 234 15.79 -2.29 10.54
N TRP A 235 15.64 -3.62 10.53
CA TRP A 235 14.33 -4.28 10.42
C TRP A 235 13.54 -4.29 11.73
N ASP A 236 14.21 -4.33 12.89
CA ASP A 236 13.58 -4.08 14.19
C ASP A 236 12.96 -2.67 14.22
N GLU A 237 13.74 -1.65 13.85
CA GLU A 237 13.28 -0.26 13.80
C GLU A 237 12.13 -0.06 12.81
N THR A 238 12.24 -0.67 11.63
CA THR A 238 11.18 -0.67 10.61
C THR A 238 9.89 -1.28 11.16
N ALA A 239 9.96 -2.50 11.73
CA ALA A 239 8.80 -3.21 12.24
C ALA A 239 8.16 -2.48 13.42
N ALA A 240 8.97 -1.97 14.35
CA ALA A 240 8.50 -1.18 15.48
C ALA A 240 7.76 0.08 15.00
N THR A 241 8.32 0.82 14.03
CA THR A 241 7.70 2.03 13.48
C THR A 241 6.38 1.71 12.78
N ALA A 242 6.34 0.65 11.96
CA ALA A 242 5.15 0.24 11.24
C ALA A 242 4.02 -0.23 12.19
N LEU A 243 4.36 -1.03 13.21
CA LEU A 243 3.38 -1.48 14.20
C LEU A 243 2.89 -0.36 15.11
N GLN A 244 3.77 0.55 15.52
CA GLN A 244 3.36 1.69 16.32
C GLN A 244 2.41 2.59 15.53
N GLY A 245 2.70 2.83 14.26
CA GLY A 245 1.80 3.53 13.35
C GLY A 245 0.46 2.81 13.19
N ALA A 246 0.48 1.50 12.92
CA ALA A 246 -0.73 0.69 12.78
C ALA A 246 -1.57 0.70 14.06
N ALA A 247 -0.93 0.66 15.24
CA ALA A 247 -1.63 0.76 16.52
C ALA A 247 -2.27 2.13 16.73
N ARG A 248 -1.60 3.22 16.30
CA ARG A 248 -2.15 4.59 16.41
C ARG A 248 -3.42 4.79 15.59
N VAL A 249 -3.55 4.13 14.44
CA VAL A 249 -4.79 4.17 13.63
C VAL A 249 -6.02 3.84 14.48
N TRP A 250 -5.91 2.89 15.40
CA TRP A 250 -6.99 2.45 16.28
C TRP A 250 -7.02 3.15 17.64
N ALA A 251 -5.96 3.86 18.01
CA ALA A 251 -5.85 4.53 19.30
C ALA A 251 -6.67 5.84 19.34
N GLU A 252 -6.86 6.48 18.19
CA GLU A 252 -7.65 7.70 18.10
C GLU A 252 -9.12 7.39 17.81
N PRO A 253 -10.08 7.97 18.57
CA PRO A 253 -11.49 7.76 18.33
C PRO A 253 -11.88 8.41 17.00
N ARG A 254 -12.10 7.57 15.99
CA ARG A 254 -12.50 7.99 14.64
C ARG A 254 -13.83 7.33 14.35
N ALA A 255 -14.92 8.11 14.34
CA ALA A 255 -16.27 7.60 14.09
C ALA A 255 -16.38 6.83 12.76
N ALA A 256 -15.53 7.17 11.78
CA ALA A 256 -15.45 6.45 10.51
C ALA A 256 -14.96 5.00 10.66
N LEU A 257 -14.10 4.70 11.64
CA LEU A 257 -13.61 3.34 11.90
C LEU A 257 -14.69 2.42 12.48
N ASP A 258 -15.73 2.97 13.11
CA ASP A 258 -16.87 2.17 13.57
C ASP A 258 -17.73 1.68 12.40
N SER A 259 -17.56 2.28 11.22
CA SER A 259 -18.37 2.03 10.02
C SER A 259 -17.61 1.28 8.91
N ILE A 260 -16.37 0.85 9.15
CA ILE A 260 -15.62 0.05 8.18
C ILE A 260 -16.00 -1.44 8.27
N GLY A 261 -15.84 -2.16 7.17
CA GLY A 261 -16.14 -3.59 7.16
C GLY A 261 -15.10 -4.38 7.95
N CYS A 262 -15.58 -5.29 8.80
CA CYS A 262 -14.76 -6.19 9.59
C CYS A 262 -13.72 -5.48 10.50
N ALA A 263 -14.07 -4.32 11.07
CA ALA A 263 -13.20 -3.52 11.93
C ALA A 263 -12.55 -4.35 13.07
N ASP A 264 -13.34 -5.15 13.77
CA ASP A 264 -12.87 -6.03 14.85
C ASP A 264 -11.79 -7.00 14.37
N GLN A 265 -11.97 -7.55 13.17
CA GLN A 265 -11.00 -8.48 12.58
C GLN A 265 -9.72 -7.77 12.19
N ALA A 266 -9.83 -6.58 11.60
CA ALA A 266 -8.67 -5.78 11.24
C ALA A 266 -7.81 -5.44 12.47
N TRP A 267 -8.45 -5.03 13.58
CA TRP A 267 -7.73 -4.78 14.84
C TRP A 267 -7.12 -6.06 15.43
N GLN A 268 -7.85 -7.18 15.43
CA GLN A 268 -7.29 -8.47 15.86
C GLN A 268 -6.06 -8.86 15.06
N CYS A 269 -6.00 -8.51 13.78
CA CYS A 269 -4.82 -8.78 12.96
C CYS A 269 -3.62 -7.96 13.39
N VAL A 270 -3.80 -6.68 13.72
CA VAL A 270 -2.73 -5.87 14.33
C VAL A 270 -2.24 -6.53 15.62
N TRP A 271 -3.14 -7.02 16.47
CA TRP A 271 -2.76 -7.71 17.71
C TRP A 271 -1.96 -9.00 17.45
N ARG A 272 -2.40 -9.83 16.51
CA ARG A 272 -1.67 -11.06 16.14
C ARG A 272 -0.31 -10.75 15.56
N LEU A 273 -0.18 -9.67 14.77
CA LEU A 273 1.08 -9.19 14.25
C LEU A 273 2.04 -8.77 15.37
N VAL A 274 1.53 -8.05 16.36
CA VAL A 274 2.30 -7.68 17.57
C VAL A 274 2.73 -8.94 18.34
N GLN A 275 1.84 -9.91 18.54
CA GLN A 275 2.17 -11.18 19.21
C GLN A 275 3.25 -11.96 18.45
N ALA A 276 3.11 -12.09 17.13
CA ALA A 276 4.09 -12.76 16.28
C ALA A 276 5.48 -12.10 16.36
N LEU A 277 5.53 -10.76 16.43
CA LEU A 277 6.77 -10.02 16.64
C LEU A 277 7.42 -10.39 17.98
N PHE A 278 6.66 -10.40 19.08
CA PHE A 278 7.18 -10.69 20.42
C PHE A 278 7.63 -12.15 20.60
N VAL A 279 6.89 -13.09 20.03
CA VAL A 279 7.21 -14.53 20.10
C VAL A 279 8.36 -14.88 19.17
N GLY A 280 8.60 -14.08 18.12
CA GLY A 280 9.61 -14.36 17.10
C GLY A 280 9.19 -15.50 16.18
N GLU A 281 7.90 -15.58 15.85
CA GLU A 281 7.37 -16.62 14.96
C GLU A 281 7.96 -16.51 13.54
N PRO A 282 8.15 -17.65 12.86
CA PRO A 282 8.65 -17.68 11.48
C PRO A 282 7.63 -17.05 10.52
N ALA A 283 8.13 -16.38 9.50
CA ALA A 283 7.37 -15.56 8.54
C ALA A 283 6.12 -16.21 7.90
N GLN A 284 6.04 -17.54 7.91
CA GLN A 284 4.99 -18.33 7.25
C GLN A 284 3.69 -18.43 8.06
N THR A 285 3.71 -18.15 9.37
CA THR A 285 2.50 -18.18 10.23
C THR A 285 1.82 -16.82 10.37
N VAL A 286 2.40 -15.77 9.79
CA VAL A 286 1.95 -14.37 9.95
C VAL A 286 0.67 -14.13 9.14
N CYS A 287 -0.45 -14.55 9.72
CA CYS A 287 -1.84 -14.21 9.45
C CYS A 287 -2.20 -13.78 8.01
N LYS A 288 -2.74 -14.73 7.24
CA LYS A 288 -3.69 -14.44 6.15
C LYS A 288 -5.00 -13.91 6.74
N CYS A 289 -5.03 -12.71 7.32
CA CYS A 289 -6.34 -12.15 7.67
C CYS A 289 -6.97 -11.52 6.44
N ARG A 290 -8.04 -12.17 6.03
CA ARG A 290 -9.00 -11.66 5.09
C ARG A 290 -10.24 -11.23 5.87
N PRO A 291 -10.96 -10.18 5.43
CA PRO A 291 -12.27 -9.88 5.99
C PRO A 291 -13.20 -11.09 5.81
N ASP A 292 -13.88 -11.49 6.88
CA ASP A 292 -14.88 -12.55 6.86
C ASP A 292 -16.21 -11.99 6.30
N PRO A 293 -16.78 -12.61 5.26
CA PRO A 293 -18.09 -12.24 4.75
C PRO A 293 -19.19 -12.15 5.82
N GLN A 294 -19.10 -12.95 6.89
CA GLN A 294 -20.09 -12.99 7.97
C GLN A 294 -20.00 -11.80 8.94
N CYS A 295 -18.91 -11.02 8.88
CA CYS A 295 -18.66 -9.86 9.73
C CYS A 295 -18.67 -8.54 8.96
N LEU A 296 -19.14 -8.53 7.71
CA LEU A 296 -19.36 -7.29 6.96
C LEU A 296 -20.57 -6.56 7.54
N LEU A 297 -20.43 -5.26 7.75
CA LEU A 297 -21.56 -4.41 8.08
C LEU A 297 -22.44 -4.27 6.82
N ASP A 298 -23.76 -4.41 6.96
CA ASP A 298 -24.72 -3.97 5.95
C ASP A 298 -24.69 -2.44 5.88
N VAL A 299 -23.68 -1.91 5.20
CA VAL A 299 -23.75 -0.54 4.69
C VAL A 299 -24.71 -0.61 3.52
N GLN A 300 -25.83 0.11 3.56
CA GLN A 300 -26.82 0.11 2.48
C GLN A 300 -26.21 0.66 1.18
N VAL A 301 -25.55 -0.22 0.43
CA VAL A 301 -25.07 -0.03 -0.93
C VAL A 301 -26.15 -0.57 -1.86
N GLY A 302 -26.46 0.13 -2.94
CA GLY A 302 -27.59 -0.23 -3.81
C GLY A 302 -27.30 -1.41 -4.70
N ASP A 303 -28.30 -2.28 -4.85
CA ASP A 303 -28.30 -3.53 -5.60
C ASP A 303 -27.81 -3.46 -7.07
N GLU A 304 -27.65 -2.26 -7.65
CA GLU A 304 -27.30 -2.11 -9.07
C GLU A 304 -25.83 -2.43 -9.40
N PHE A 305 -24.90 -2.36 -8.44
CA PHE A 305 -23.47 -2.63 -8.70
C PHE A 305 -23.09 -4.11 -8.61
N VAL A 306 -23.70 -4.87 -7.70
CA VAL A 306 -23.52 -6.34 -7.56
C VAL A 306 -23.81 -7.04 -8.88
N MET A 307 -24.79 -6.54 -9.63
CA MET A 307 -25.12 -7.05 -10.96
C MET A 307 -24.03 -6.78 -12.01
N SER A 308 -23.20 -5.74 -11.87
CA SER A 308 -22.13 -5.42 -12.83
C SER A 308 -20.87 -6.26 -12.61
N LEU A 309 -20.53 -6.59 -11.36
CA LEU A 309 -19.40 -7.46 -11.03
C LEU A 309 -19.71 -8.93 -11.36
N VAL A 310 -20.94 -9.38 -11.05
CA VAL A 310 -21.44 -10.70 -11.47
C VAL A 310 -21.56 -10.78 -12.99
N ALA A 311 -21.90 -9.69 -13.69
CA ALA A 311 -21.91 -9.63 -15.15
C ALA A 311 -20.50 -9.71 -15.77
N ALA A 312 -19.48 -9.18 -15.10
CA ALA A 312 -18.09 -9.31 -15.54
C ALA A 312 -17.57 -10.75 -15.40
N GLU A 313 -17.89 -11.44 -14.31
CA GLU A 313 -17.53 -12.86 -14.13
C GLU A 313 -18.29 -13.80 -15.09
N SER A 314 -19.56 -13.50 -15.38
CA SER A 314 -20.36 -14.29 -16.34
C SER A 314 -20.08 -13.97 -17.82
N ALA A 315 -19.34 -12.90 -18.11
CA ALA A 315 -18.81 -12.63 -19.45
C ALA A 315 -17.51 -13.43 -19.72
N GLU A 316 -16.72 -13.74 -18.69
CA GLU A 316 -15.51 -14.57 -18.82
C GLU A 316 -15.82 -16.07 -18.89
N GLU A 317 -16.86 -16.57 -18.21
CA GLU A 317 -17.27 -18.00 -18.32
C GLU A 317 -17.94 -18.35 -19.66
N ASN A 318 -18.48 -17.36 -20.40
CA ASN A 318 -19.10 -17.59 -21.72
C ASN A 318 -18.12 -17.49 -22.91
N GLY A 319 -16.82 -17.25 -22.64
CA GLY A 319 -15.78 -17.05 -23.66
C GLY A 319 -14.96 -18.29 -24.03
N SER A 320 -15.14 -19.44 -23.36
CA SER A 320 -14.38 -20.68 -23.64
C SER A 320 -15.29 -21.84 -24.07
N ASP A 321 -15.27 -22.10 -25.38
CA ASP A 321 -15.60 -23.33 -26.11
C ASP A 321 -16.40 -24.46 -25.42
N GLY A 322 -17.55 -24.78 -26.04
CA GLY A 322 -17.68 -26.02 -26.80
C GLY A 322 -17.56 -27.37 -26.09
N SER A 323 -18.67 -28.12 -26.13
CA SER A 323 -18.85 -29.58 -26.02
C SER A 323 -19.26 -30.20 -24.66
N ASP A 324 -20.52 -30.64 -24.67
CA ASP A 324 -21.08 -31.90 -24.15
C ASP A 324 -21.22 -32.23 -22.64
N GLN A 325 -22.50 -32.11 -22.23
CA GLN A 325 -23.34 -32.95 -21.35
C GLN A 325 -23.37 -32.75 -19.81
N PRO A 326 -24.56 -32.91 -19.19
CA PRO A 326 -24.86 -32.40 -17.86
C PRO A 326 -24.73 -33.47 -16.77
N SER A 327 -24.05 -33.15 -15.68
CA SER A 327 -24.17 -33.88 -14.41
C SER A 327 -24.99 -33.07 -13.41
N GLU A 328 -26.20 -33.52 -13.13
CA GLU A 328 -27.07 -33.02 -12.08
C GLU A 328 -26.37 -33.08 -10.71
N SER A 329 -26.03 -31.93 -10.13
CA SER A 329 -25.68 -31.84 -8.69
C SER A 329 -25.69 -30.41 -8.12
N VAL A 330 -25.74 -29.35 -8.92
CA VAL A 330 -25.47 -27.98 -8.42
C VAL A 330 -26.73 -27.12 -8.21
N ALA A 331 -27.90 -27.60 -8.67
CA ALA A 331 -29.16 -26.84 -8.55
C ALA A 331 -29.76 -26.83 -7.12
N GLY A 332 -29.25 -27.67 -6.20
CA GLY A 332 -29.83 -27.84 -4.86
C GLY A 332 -29.42 -26.80 -3.81
N GLN A 333 -28.40 -25.98 -4.05
CA GLN A 333 -27.85 -25.05 -3.02
C GLN A 333 -28.14 -23.57 -3.24
N ARG A 334 -28.66 -23.17 -4.41
CA ARG A 334 -28.95 -21.74 -4.71
C ARG A 334 -30.33 -21.24 -4.25
N ALA A 335 -31.15 -22.07 -3.60
CA ALA A 335 -32.52 -21.72 -3.25
C ALA A 335 -32.77 -21.31 -1.78
N GLN A 336 -31.76 -21.19 -0.92
CA GLN A 336 -31.97 -20.92 0.53
C GLN A 336 -31.69 -19.48 0.99
N LEU A 337 -31.35 -18.54 0.11
CA LEU A 337 -31.08 -17.14 0.49
C LEU A 337 -32.21 -16.14 0.18
N ARG A 338 -33.45 -16.62 0.01
CA ARG A 338 -34.63 -15.74 0.02
C ARG A 338 -35.62 -16.23 1.04
N THR A 339 -35.55 -15.61 2.22
CA THR A 339 -36.61 -15.28 3.19
C THR A 339 -36.08 -15.49 4.60
N ARG A 340 -35.79 -14.39 5.29
CA ARG A 340 -36.29 -14.17 6.64
C ARG A 340 -36.20 -12.68 6.98
N GLU A 341 -37.36 -12.19 7.39
CA GLU A 341 -37.71 -10.82 7.78
C GLU A 341 -36.90 -10.30 8.97
#